data_AF-A0A660PQS2-F1
#
_entry.id   AF-A0A660PQS2-F1
#
_cell.length_a   1.000
_cell.length_b   1.000
_cell.length_c   1.000
_cell.angle_alpha   90.00
_cell.angle_beta   90.00
_cell.angle_gamma   90.00
#
_symmetry.space_group_name_H-M   'P 1'
#
loop_
_entity.id
_entity.type
_entity.pdbx_description
1 polymer ?
#
loop_
_entity_poly.entity_id
_entity_poly.type
_entity_poly.pdbx_seq_one_letter_code
_entity_poly.pdbx_strand_id
1 'polypeptide(L)'
;MISGLERVTARRAWFVPNFVVWGLPVLGEHEFVVLEDIDSTYSIHYGSTSIGQSDQEVSFDQLTDHRGNSLPMSLASPRVFPRAKGSEPVFVVGKEAASSFKIARDPDCEGTVTVDLLIMEMGD
;
A
#
# COMPACT_ATOMS: atom_id res chain seq x y z
N MET A 1 -15.10 15.23 -28.23
CA MET A 1 -14.78 14.31 -27.11
C MET A 1 -13.47 14.76 -26.50
N ILE A 2 -13.52 15.41 -25.35
CA ILE A 2 -12.32 15.87 -24.62
C ILE A 2 -11.86 14.67 -23.79
N SER A 3 -10.75 14.03 -24.16
CA SER A 3 -10.21 12.92 -23.38
C SER A 3 -9.71 13.45 -22.05
N GLY A 4 -10.16 12.87 -20.93
CA GLY A 4 -9.79 13.27 -19.56
C GLY A 4 -8.29 13.28 -19.22
N LEU A 5 -7.42 12.88 -20.16
CA LEU A 5 -5.97 12.98 -20.09
C LEU A 5 -5.47 14.43 -19.97
N GLU A 6 -6.16 15.45 -20.52
CA GLU A 6 -5.77 16.86 -20.35
C GLU A 6 -5.85 17.33 -18.88
N ARG A 7 -6.62 16.63 -18.04
CA ARG A 7 -6.72 16.92 -16.59
C ARG A 7 -5.67 16.20 -15.75
N VAL A 8 -4.94 15.24 -16.32
CA VAL A 8 -3.88 14.51 -15.60
C VAL A 8 -2.57 15.29 -15.80
N THR A 9 -2.42 16.38 -15.07
CA THR A 9 -1.16 17.14 -14.99
C THR A 9 -0.25 16.50 -13.96
N ALA A 10 0.15 15.24 -14.17
CA ALA A 10 1.19 14.64 -13.33
C ALA A 10 2.45 15.51 -13.47
N ARG A 11 2.90 16.10 -12.37
CA ARG A 11 4.07 16.98 -12.37
C ARG A 11 5.34 16.17 -12.59
N ARG A 12 5.42 15.00 -11.94
CA ARG A 12 6.56 14.09 -11.98
C ARG A 12 6.05 12.66 -11.99
N ALA A 13 6.74 11.80 -12.73
CA ALA A 13 6.45 10.38 -12.80
C ALA A 13 7.74 9.58 -12.69
N TRP A 14 7.66 8.46 -11.98
CA TRP A 14 8.74 7.50 -11.81
C TRP A 14 8.25 6.12 -12.22
N PHE A 15 9.17 5.37 -12.81
CA PHE A 15 8.95 3.97 -13.16
C PHE A 15 9.94 3.13 -12.39
N VAL A 16 9.44 2.24 -11.53
CA VAL A 16 10.21 1.34 -10.67
C VAL A 16 10.02 -0.08 -11.19
N PRO A 17 11.02 -0.65 -11.88
CA PRO A 17 10.88 -1.97 -12.46
C PRO A 17 11.11 -3.09 -11.43
N ASN A 18 10.50 -4.26 -11.67
CA ASN A 18 10.77 -5.50 -10.92
C ASN A 18 10.57 -5.40 -9.40
N PHE A 19 9.58 -4.64 -8.95
CA PHE A 19 9.23 -4.57 -7.54
C PHE A 19 8.58 -5.89 -7.08
N VAL A 20 9.02 -6.40 -5.94
CA VAL A 20 8.50 -7.66 -5.38
C VAL A 20 7.45 -7.37 -4.32
N VAL A 21 6.25 -7.89 -4.56
CA VAL A 21 5.11 -7.78 -3.65
C VAL A 21 4.92 -9.09 -2.91
N TRP A 22 5.09 -9.04 -1.59
CA TRP A 22 4.90 -10.18 -0.69
C TRP A 22 3.72 -9.98 0.27
N GLY A 23 3.32 -8.72 0.52
CA GLY A 23 2.23 -8.38 1.42
C GLY A 23 0.88 -8.92 0.98
N LEU A 24 0.03 -9.27 1.93
CA LEU A 24 -1.35 -9.70 1.72
C LEU A 24 -2.32 -8.65 2.26
N PRO A 25 -3.53 -8.54 1.71
CA PRO A 25 -4.53 -7.64 2.26
C PRO A 25 -4.97 -8.11 3.66
N VAL A 26 -5.25 -7.15 4.53
CA VAL A 26 -5.98 -7.40 5.77
C VAL A 26 -7.41 -7.80 5.40
N LEU A 27 -7.86 -8.96 5.89
CA LEU A 27 -9.17 -9.53 5.53
C LEU A 27 -10.31 -8.99 6.41
N GLY A 28 -9.97 -8.46 7.58
CA GLY A 28 -10.93 -7.80 8.45
C GLY A 28 -10.31 -7.29 9.74
N GLU A 29 -11.12 -6.62 10.54
CA GLU A 29 -10.77 -6.23 11.91
C GLU A 29 -11.75 -6.91 12.87
N HIS A 30 -11.21 -7.41 13.98
CA HIS A 30 -11.97 -8.01 15.05
C HIS A 30 -11.90 -7.11 16.27
N GLU A 31 -13.03 -6.51 16.60
CA GLU A 31 -13.21 -5.76 17.84
C GLU A 31 -13.53 -6.73 18.96
N PHE A 32 -12.97 -6.49 20.14
CA PHE A 32 -13.21 -7.32 21.31
C PHE A 32 -13.26 -6.50 22.59
N VAL A 33 -13.97 -7.05 23.58
CA VAL A 33 -14.11 -6.49 24.92
C VAL A 33 -13.56 -7.53 25.91
N VAL A 34 -12.62 -7.13 26.75
CA VAL A 34 -12.05 -7.98 27.81
C VAL A 34 -12.47 -7.44 29.16
N LEU A 35 -12.94 -8.33 30.03
CA LEU A 35 -13.14 -8.04 31.44
C LEU A 35 -11.95 -8.64 32.21
N GLU A 36 -11.22 -7.81 32.93
CA GLU A 36 -10.18 -8.25 33.86
C GLU A 36 -10.71 -8.11 35.29
N ASP A 37 -10.65 -9.20 36.05
CA ASP A 37 -11.04 -9.28 37.47
C ASP A 37 -9.78 -9.56 38.31
N ILE A 38 -9.41 -8.60 39.16
CA ILE A 38 -8.35 -8.72 40.15
C ILE A 38 -8.93 -8.30 41.49
N ASP A 39 -8.94 -9.21 42.47
CA ASP A 39 -9.46 -8.98 43.82
C ASP A 39 -10.88 -8.36 43.86
N SER A 40 -11.80 -8.87 43.03
CA SER A 40 -13.19 -8.35 42.91
C SER A 40 -13.31 -6.94 42.34
N THR A 41 -12.21 -6.41 41.79
CA THR A 41 -12.20 -5.16 41.02
C THR A 41 -12.25 -5.50 39.54
N TYR A 42 -13.30 -5.01 38.88
CA TYR A 42 -13.49 -5.21 37.44
C TYR A 42 -12.93 -4.04 36.64
N SER A 43 -12.17 -4.34 35.60
CA SER A 43 -11.82 -3.38 34.56
C SER A 43 -12.28 -3.90 33.19
N ILE A 44 -12.80 -2.97 32.37
CA ILE A 44 -13.29 -3.25 31.03
C ILE A 44 -12.28 -2.66 30.05
N HIS A 45 -11.72 -3.51 29.20
CA HIS A 45 -10.78 -3.13 28.16
C HIS A 45 -11.43 -3.30 26.79
N TYR A 46 -11.27 -2.31 25.93
CA TYR A 46 -11.68 -2.36 24.54
C TYR A 46 -10.43 -2.53 23.68
N GLY A 47 -10.47 -3.44 22.73
CA GLY A 47 -9.37 -3.67 21.80
C GLY A 47 -9.87 -4.01 20.41
N SER A 48 -8.99 -3.84 19.43
CA SER A 48 -9.17 -4.36 18.08
C SER A 48 -7.93 -5.11 17.66
N THR A 49 -8.10 -6.11 16.82
CA THR A 49 -7.00 -6.83 16.18
C THR A 49 -7.32 -7.07 14.72
N SER A 50 -6.35 -6.88 13.84
CA SER A 50 -6.52 -7.17 12.42
C SER A 50 -6.48 -8.68 12.19
N ILE A 51 -7.49 -9.23 11.52
CA ILE A 51 -7.51 -10.62 11.07
C ILE A 51 -6.94 -10.67 9.66
N GLY A 52 -5.81 -11.37 9.50
CA GLY A 52 -5.16 -11.55 8.20
C GLY A 52 -3.64 -11.56 8.33
N GLN A 53 -2.97 -11.41 7.19
CA GLN A 53 -1.53 -11.14 7.12
C GLN A 53 -1.29 -9.63 6.96
N SER A 54 -0.03 -9.21 7.10
CA SER A 54 0.37 -7.80 7.01
C SER A 54 0.42 -7.33 5.56
N ASP A 55 -0.17 -6.16 5.32
CA ASP A 55 0.05 -5.42 4.10
C ASP A 55 1.51 -4.94 4.03
N GLN A 56 2.04 -4.83 2.82
CA GLN A 56 3.41 -4.36 2.63
C GLN A 56 3.38 -2.84 2.53
N GLU A 57 3.80 -2.16 3.59
CA GLU A 57 4.05 -0.73 3.56
C GLU A 57 5.42 -0.44 2.93
N VAL A 58 5.43 0.49 1.98
CA VAL A 58 6.60 0.85 1.18
C VAL A 58 6.80 2.35 1.27
N SER A 59 7.98 2.77 1.73
CA SER A 59 8.37 4.19 1.75
C SER A 59 8.96 4.60 0.41
N PHE A 60 8.65 5.81 -0.07
CA PHE A 60 9.10 6.24 -1.39
C PHE A 60 10.63 6.38 -1.47
N ASP A 61 11.30 6.79 -0.40
CA ASP A 61 12.77 6.91 -0.33
C ASP A 61 13.52 5.59 -0.49
N GLN A 62 12.85 4.46 -0.27
CA GLN A 62 13.42 3.12 -0.47
C GLN A 62 13.35 2.66 -1.93
N LEU A 63 12.68 3.40 -2.80
CA LEU A 63 12.48 3.03 -4.19
C LEU A 63 13.50 3.69 -5.11
N THR A 64 13.93 2.93 -6.12
CA THR A 64 14.84 3.38 -7.16
C THR A 64 14.16 3.27 -8.52
N ASP A 65 14.20 4.33 -9.30
CA ASP A 65 13.65 4.33 -10.65
C ASP A 65 14.52 3.49 -11.62
N HIS A 66 13.98 3.24 -12.82
CA HIS A 66 14.70 2.54 -13.90
C HIS A 66 16.01 3.21 -14.35
N ARG A 67 16.28 4.45 -13.94
CA ARG A 67 17.51 5.21 -14.25
C ARG A 67 18.51 5.17 -13.10
N GLY A 68 18.17 4.54 -11.98
CA GLY A 68 19.02 4.48 -10.78
C GLY A 68 18.82 5.64 -9.81
N ASN A 69 17.84 6.52 -10.00
CA ASN A 69 17.56 7.61 -9.08
C ASN A 69 16.66 7.15 -7.93
N SER A 70 17.02 7.48 -6.70
CA SER A 70 16.12 7.34 -5.56
C SER A 70 14.94 8.29 -5.68
N LEU A 71 13.77 7.83 -5.27
CA LEU A 71 12.59 8.68 -5.17
C LEU A 71 12.70 9.62 -3.96
N PRO A 72 12.04 10.80 -3.97
CA PRO A 72 11.96 11.67 -2.81
C PRO A 72 11.25 11.01 -1.63
N MET A 73 11.62 11.41 -0.41
CA MET A 73 10.98 10.95 0.83
C MET A 73 9.50 11.33 0.95
N SER A 74 9.06 12.37 0.24
CA SER A 74 7.66 12.75 0.19
C SER A 74 7.27 13.28 -1.19
N LEU A 75 6.04 12.95 -1.60
CA LEU A 75 5.40 13.32 -2.86
C LEU A 75 4.07 14.04 -2.56
N ALA A 76 3.74 15.07 -3.33
CA ALA A 76 2.45 15.75 -3.27
C ALA A 76 1.37 14.96 -4.03
N SER A 77 0.33 14.53 -3.31
CA SER A 77 -0.79 13.73 -3.85
C SER A 77 -0.33 12.54 -4.72
N PRO A 78 0.45 11.60 -4.15
CA PRO A 78 0.99 10.49 -4.93
C PRO A 78 -0.10 9.54 -5.40
N ARG A 79 0.11 8.96 -6.58
CA ARG A 79 -0.69 7.86 -7.11
C ARG A 79 0.23 6.75 -7.58
N VAL A 80 -0.06 5.53 -7.12
CA VAL A 80 0.75 4.35 -7.41
C VAL A 80 -0.07 3.37 -8.25
N PHE A 81 0.46 3.01 -9.41
CA PHE A 81 -0.18 2.08 -10.34
C PHE A 81 0.71 0.85 -10.50
N PRO A 82 0.41 -0.25 -9.78
CA PRO A 82 1.09 -1.50 -9.99
C PRO A 82 0.64 -2.14 -11.31
N ARG A 83 1.60 -2.62 -12.08
CA ARG A 83 1.38 -3.44 -13.27
C ARG A 83 2.03 -4.79 -13.06
N ALA A 84 1.20 -5.82 -12.82
CA ALA A 84 1.69 -7.18 -12.71
C ALA A 84 2.37 -7.63 -14.01
N LYS A 85 3.48 -8.37 -13.88
CA LYS A 85 4.13 -9.04 -15.02
C LYS A 85 3.51 -10.39 -15.36
N GLY A 86 2.84 -10.99 -14.39
CA GLY A 86 2.09 -12.24 -14.52
C GLY A 86 0.58 -12.04 -14.56
N SER A 87 -0.15 -13.11 -14.29
CA SER A 87 -1.62 -13.15 -14.22
C SER A 87 -2.17 -12.75 -12.84
N GLU A 88 -1.30 -12.66 -11.84
CA GLU A 88 -1.67 -12.53 -10.44
C GLU A 88 -1.96 -11.05 -10.14
N PRO A 89 -3.14 -10.71 -9.62
CA PRO A 89 -3.49 -9.34 -9.37
C PRO A 89 -2.73 -8.78 -8.15
N VAL A 90 -2.38 -7.51 -8.27
CA VAL A 90 -1.71 -6.71 -7.24
C VAL A 90 -2.37 -5.35 -7.20
N PHE A 91 -2.58 -4.83 -6.00
CA PHE A 91 -3.31 -3.58 -5.80
C PHE A 91 -2.73 -2.77 -4.63
N VAL A 92 -2.91 -1.47 -4.72
CA VAL A 92 -2.64 -0.54 -3.61
C VAL A 92 -3.77 -0.68 -2.59
N VAL A 93 -3.40 -0.82 -1.32
CA VAL A 93 -4.33 -0.97 -0.21
C VAL A 93 -4.63 0.41 0.38
N GLY A 94 -5.89 0.80 0.37
CA GLY A 94 -6.31 2.11 0.89
C GLY A 94 -5.82 3.27 0.03
N LYS A 95 -5.52 4.40 0.68
CA LYS A 95 -5.05 5.63 0.02
C LYS A 95 -3.54 5.78 0.22
N GLU A 96 -2.85 6.25 -0.81
CA GLU A 96 -1.44 6.59 -0.72
C GLU A 96 -1.22 7.78 0.24
N ALA A 97 -0.26 7.64 1.13
CA ALA A 97 0.21 8.71 1.99
C ALA A 97 1.30 9.52 1.26
N ALA A 98 1.62 10.72 1.78
CA ALA A 98 2.63 11.57 1.16
C ALA A 98 4.03 10.94 1.17
N SER A 99 4.34 10.04 2.10
CA SER A 99 5.65 9.40 2.28
C SER A 99 5.69 7.91 1.98
N SER A 100 4.54 7.25 1.97
CA SER A 100 4.44 5.79 1.82
C SER A 100 3.14 5.37 1.14
N PHE A 101 3.09 4.12 0.73
CA PHE A 101 1.88 3.46 0.29
C PHE A 101 1.87 2.02 0.77
N LYS A 102 0.68 1.43 0.84
CA LYS A 102 0.48 0.02 1.16
C LYS A 102 0.14 -0.73 -0.12
N ILE A 103 0.74 -1.88 -0.33
CA ILE A 103 0.53 -2.73 -1.51
C ILE A 103 0.34 -4.18 -1.08
N ALA A 104 -0.52 -4.89 -1.79
CA ALA A 104 -0.78 -6.29 -1.55
C ALA A 104 -1.00 -7.05 -2.85
N ARG A 105 -0.72 -8.35 -2.81
CA ARG A 105 -1.08 -9.32 -3.85
C ARG A 105 -2.36 -10.05 -3.48
N ASP A 106 -2.93 -10.74 -4.45
CA ASP A 106 -4.01 -11.70 -4.22
C ASP A 106 -3.62 -12.77 -3.16
N PRO A 107 -4.44 -12.99 -2.11
CA PRO A 107 -4.28 -14.10 -1.18
C PRO A 107 -4.23 -15.48 -1.84
N ASP A 108 -4.92 -15.67 -2.96
CA ASP A 108 -4.99 -16.96 -3.66
C ASP A 108 -3.72 -17.27 -4.48
N CYS A 109 -2.78 -16.33 -4.55
CA CYS A 109 -1.49 -16.56 -5.19
C CYS A 109 -0.54 -17.37 -4.28
N GLU A 110 0.10 -18.40 -4.84
CA GLU A 110 0.99 -19.31 -4.10
C GLU A 110 2.33 -18.68 -3.66
N GLY A 111 2.63 -17.43 -4.05
CA GLY A 111 3.92 -16.80 -3.74
C GLY A 111 3.96 -15.29 -3.95
N THR A 112 5.17 -14.73 -3.90
CA THR A 112 5.40 -13.30 -4.15
C THR A 112 5.18 -12.96 -5.62
N VAL A 113 4.62 -11.79 -5.90
CA VAL A 113 4.34 -11.33 -7.27
C VAL A 113 5.33 -10.23 -7.65
N THR A 114 5.91 -10.33 -8.85
CA THR A 114 6.77 -9.27 -9.39
C THR A 114 5.96 -8.33 -10.27
N VAL A 115 6.06 -7.03 -10.00
CA VAL A 115 5.34 -5.97 -10.71
C VAL A 115 6.28 -4.87 -11.16
N ASP A 116 5.84 -4.06 -12.12
CA ASP A 116 6.40 -2.74 -12.32
C ASP A 116 5.49 -1.70 -11.67
N LEU A 117 6.07 -0.69 -11.02
CA LEU A 117 5.30 0.41 -10.44
C LEU A 117 5.44 1.66 -11.30
N LEU A 118 4.31 2.25 -11.67
CA LEU A 118 4.25 3.63 -12.15
C LEU A 118 3.79 4.51 -10.99
N ILE A 119 4.65 5.40 -10.53
CA ILE A 119 4.39 6.32 -9.42
C ILE A 119 4.29 7.73 -10.00
N MET A 120 3.23 8.46 -9.68
CA MET A 120 3.00 9.82 -10.17
C MET A 120 2.76 10.79 -9.02
N GLU A 121 3.39 11.96 -9.10
CA GLU A 121 3.12 13.11 -8.23
C GLU A 121 2.13 14.02 -8.96
N MET A 122 0.91 14.12 -8.44
CA MET A 122 -0.17 14.87 -9.08
C MET A 122 -0.11 16.37 -8.75
N GLY A 123 0.57 16.74 -7.67
CA GLY A 123 0.58 18.11 -7.14
C GLY A 123 -0.60 18.41 -6.21
N ASP A 124 -0.72 19.67 -5.82
CA ASP A 124 -1.80 20.19 -4.96
C ASP A 124 -3.08 20.48 -5.76
#